data_AF-A0A957KH85-F1
#
_entry.id   AF-A0A957KH85-F1
#
_cell.length_a   1.000
_cell.length_b   1.000
_cell.length_c   1.000
_cell.angle_alpha   90.00
_cell.angle_beta   90.00
_cell.angle_gamma   90.00
#
_symmetry.space_group_name_H-M   'P 1'
#
loop_
_entity.id
_entity.type
_entity.pdbx_description
1 polymer ?
#
loop_
_entity_poly.entity_id
_entity_poly.type
_entity_poly.pdbx_seq_one_letter_code
_entity_poly.pdbx_strand_id
1 'polypeptide(L)'
;MQIQVKIIIGTIAFMLTMILMGFVALREPARLEATTNAALGRSIENGAATFEANCATCHAADGLGREGGTCFDAAGEEIACIGANLQSPELVCGSVPLRLEVQSWTGTKYAYINSTIHSGRPWAGMPTWGEDFGGPLSYNQI
;
A
#
# COMPACT_ATOMS: atom_id res chain seq x y z
N MET A 1 -50.55 1.28 -40.84
CA MET A 1 -49.94 2.38 -40.04
C MET A 1 -49.47 1.94 -38.65
N GLN A 2 -50.20 1.10 -37.91
CA GLN A 2 -49.83 0.63 -36.55
C GLN A 2 -48.47 -0.10 -36.44
N ILE A 3 -48.06 -0.87 -37.45
CA ILE A 3 -46.80 -1.65 -37.41
C ILE A 3 -45.57 -0.74 -37.64
N GLN A 4 -45.67 0.25 -38.53
CA GLN A 4 -44.59 1.19 -38.85
C GLN A 4 -44.18 2.03 -37.63
N VAL A 5 -45.17 2.53 -36.87
CA VAL A 5 -44.92 3.32 -35.64
C VAL A 5 -44.17 2.50 -34.58
N LYS A 6 -44.54 1.24 -34.38
CA LYS A 6 -43.87 0.35 -33.41
C LYS A 6 -42.41 0.09 -33.78
N ILE A 7 -42.12 -0.09 -35.05
CA ILE A 7 -40.74 -0.30 -35.54
C ILE A 7 -39.92 0.97 -35.26
N ILE A 8 -40.42 2.16 -35.62
CA ILE A 8 -39.72 3.42 -35.41
C ILE A 8 -39.37 3.64 -33.93
N ILE A 9 -40.32 3.40 -33.02
CA ILE A 9 -40.10 3.53 -31.58
C ILE A 9 -38.99 2.57 -31.12
N GLY A 10 -39.02 1.31 -31.58
CA GLY A 10 -38.01 0.32 -31.24
C GLY A 10 -36.61 0.71 -31.72
N THR A 11 -36.48 1.17 -32.97
CA THR A 11 -35.19 1.58 -33.53
C THR A 11 -34.62 2.81 -32.80
N ILE A 12 -35.46 3.80 -32.50
CA ILE A 12 -35.04 4.99 -31.74
C ILE A 12 -34.58 4.59 -30.34
N ALA A 13 -35.36 3.77 -29.64
CA ALA A 13 -34.99 3.29 -28.31
C ALA A 13 -33.64 2.55 -28.33
N PHE A 14 -33.42 1.71 -29.34
CA PHE A 14 -32.15 1.00 -29.53
C PHE A 14 -30.98 1.93 -29.84
N MET A 15 -31.16 2.93 -30.72
CA MET A 15 -30.11 3.91 -31.00
C MET A 15 -29.78 4.73 -29.74
N LEU A 16 -30.79 5.12 -28.96
CA LEU A 16 -30.59 5.85 -27.72
C LEU A 16 -29.83 5.02 -26.69
N THR A 17 -30.14 3.74 -26.51
CA THR A 17 -29.38 2.88 -25.58
C THR A 17 -27.95 2.66 -26.05
N MET A 18 -27.71 2.48 -27.36
CA MET A 18 -26.35 2.41 -27.91
C MET A 18 -25.56 3.70 -27.67
N ILE A 19 -26.18 4.87 -27.84
CA ILE A 19 -25.55 6.17 -27.58
C ILE A 19 -25.21 6.32 -26.09
N LEU A 20 -26.13 5.97 -25.19
CA LEU A 20 -25.90 6.04 -23.75
C LEU A 20 -24.78 5.08 -23.31
N MET A 21 -24.79 3.84 -23.80
CA MET A 21 -23.71 2.88 -23.51
C MET A 21 -22.37 3.37 -24.07
N GLY A 22 -22.35 3.92 -25.28
CA GLY A 22 -21.15 4.51 -25.87
C GLY A 22 -20.60 5.66 -25.01
N PHE A 23 -21.47 6.55 -24.54
CA PHE A 23 -21.08 7.64 -23.65
C PHE A 23 -20.50 7.16 -22.32
N VAL A 24 -21.13 6.16 -21.69
CA VAL A 24 -20.60 5.55 -20.45
C VAL A 24 -19.26 4.89 -20.71
N ALA A 25 -19.14 4.10 -21.79
CA ALA A 25 -17.90 3.42 -22.15
C ALA A 25 -16.73 4.40 -22.38
N LEU A 26 -17.00 5.56 -22.98
CA LEU A 26 -15.99 6.61 -23.18
C LEU A 26 -15.56 7.30 -21.89
N ARG A 27 -16.42 7.34 -20.85
CA ARG A 27 -16.12 7.96 -19.55
C ARG A 27 -15.58 6.99 -18.51
N GLU A 28 -15.78 5.70 -18.71
CA GLU A 28 -15.39 4.66 -17.76
C GLU A 28 -13.88 4.65 -17.43
N PRO A 29 -12.94 4.88 -18.36
CA PRO A 29 -11.52 4.93 -18.03
C PRO A 29 -11.18 5.99 -16.97
N ALA A 30 -11.75 7.19 -17.08
CA ALA A 30 -11.51 8.28 -16.12
C ALA A 30 -12.10 7.94 -14.73
N ARG A 31 -13.28 7.28 -14.69
CA ARG A 31 -13.88 6.82 -13.44
C ARG A 31 -13.02 5.75 -12.76
N LEU A 32 -12.52 4.79 -13.55
CA LEU A 32 -11.64 3.73 -13.07
C LEU A 32 -10.32 4.30 -12.52
N GLU A 33 -9.69 5.22 -13.25
CA GLU A 33 -8.47 5.90 -12.80
C GLU A 33 -8.68 6.63 -11.47
N ALA A 34 -9.75 7.43 -11.35
CA ALA A 34 -10.08 8.11 -10.10
C ALA A 34 -10.33 7.13 -8.94
N THR A 35 -10.99 6.01 -9.20
CA THR A 35 -11.24 4.97 -8.20
C THR A 35 -9.95 4.29 -7.76
N THR A 36 -9.05 3.98 -8.70
CA THR A 36 -7.73 3.39 -8.45
C THR A 36 -6.86 4.32 -7.63
N ASN A 37 -6.79 5.61 -7.99
CA ASN A 37 -6.02 6.61 -7.26
C ASN A 37 -6.57 6.79 -5.83
N ALA A 38 -7.89 6.81 -5.66
CA ALA A 38 -8.51 6.88 -4.34
C ALA A 38 -8.23 5.61 -3.50
N ALA A 39 -8.21 4.43 -4.12
CA ALA A 39 -7.84 3.19 -3.44
C ALA A 39 -6.37 3.20 -2.99
N LEU A 40 -5.46 3.65 -3.87
CA LEU A 40 -4.04 3.81 -3.54
C LEU A 40 -3.82 4.81 -2.39
N GLY A 41 -4.51 5.95 -2.43
CA GLY A 41 -4.46 6.93 -1.35
C GLY A 41 -4.87 6.31 -0.01
N ARG A 42 -6.00 5.59 0.03
CA ARG A 42 -6.44 4.90 1.26
C ARG A 42 -5.44 3.85 1.74
N SER A 43 -4.79 3.09 0.85
CA SER A 43 -3.77 2.13 1.28
C SER A 43 -2.55 2.82 1.90
N ILE A 44 -2.16 3.99 1.39
CA ILE A 44 -1.06 4.79 1.96
C ILE A 44 -1.43 5.30 3.34
N GLU A 45 -2.62 5.89 3.50
CA GLU A 45 -3.10 6.38 4.81
C GLU A 45 -3.22 5.26 5.85
N ASN A 46 -3.76 4.10 5.45
CA ASN A 46 -3.84 2.94 6.34
C ASN A 46 -2.46 2.41 6.72
N GLY A 47 -1.51 2.39 5.77
CA GLY A 47 -0.12 2.01 6.02
C GLY A 47 0.57 2.99 6.98
N ALA A 48 0.34 4.29 6.83
CA ALA A 48 0.87 5.32 7.72
C ALA A 48 0.31 5.18 9.15
N ALA A 49 -1.00 4.98 9.29
CA ALA A 49 -1.63 4.73 10.58
C ALA A 49 -1.08 3.45 11.26
N THR A 50 -0.84 2.40 10.46
CA THR A 50 -0.24 1.15 10.95
C THR A 50 1.22 1.37 11.38
N PHE A 51 2.00 2.13 10.60
CA PHE A 51 3.38 2.46 10.92
C PHE A 51 3.49 3.28 12.21
N GLU A 52 2.66 4.30 12.38
CA GLU A 52 2.64 5.14 13.58
C GLU A 52 2.31 4.30 14.83
N ALA A 53 1.31 3.41 14.73
CA ALA A 53 0.86 2.60 15.85
C ALA A 53 1.84 1.48 16.26
N ASN A 54 2.67 0.97 15.34
CA ASN A 54 3.41 -0.28 15.54
C ASN A 54 4.93 -0.17 15.32
N CYS A 55 5.38 0.78 14.51
CA CYS A 55 6.76 0.84 14.00
C CYS A 55 7.51 2.09 14.49
N ALA A 56 6.82 3.22 14.59
CA ALA A 56 7.40 4.53 14.88
C ALA A 56 8.11 4.60 16.24
N THR A 57 7.67 3.84 17.25
CA THR A 57 8.35 3.74 18.54
C THR A 57 9.83 3.33 18.43
N CYS A 58 10.21 2.53 17.44
CA CYS A 58 11.61 2.12 17.25
C CYS A 58 12.26 2.82 16.05
N HIS A 59 11.49 3.04 14.98
CA HIS A 59 11.99 3.56 13.72
C HIS A 59 11.79 5.09 13.55
N ALA A 60 11.25 5.77 14.56
CA ALA A 60 10.77 7.15 14.52
C ALA A 60 9.63 7.36 13.51
N ALA A 61 8.85 8.42 13.70
CA ALA A 61 7.71 8.76 12.82
C ALA A 61 8.15 9.04 11.37
N ASP A 62 9.38 9.51 11.18
CA ASP A 62 9.99 9.72 9.86
C ASP A 62 10.71 8.48 9.32
N GLY A 63 10.84 7.39 10.08
CA GLY A 63 11.56 6.19 9.63
C GLY A 63 13.09 6.31 9.66
N LEU A 64 13.67 7.40 10.18
CA LEU A 64 15.13 7.56 10.29
C LEU A 64 15.72 6.78 11.47
N GLY A 65 14.91 6.43 12.47
CA GLY A 65 15.33 5.69 13.65
C GLY A 65 16.48 6.38 14.39
N ARG A 66 17.54 5.61 14.70
CA ARG A 66 18.71 6.07 15.47
C ARG A 66 19.46 7.26 14.84
N GLU A 67 19.23 7.55 13.55
CA GLU A 67 19.83 8.68 12.83
C GLU A 67 18.94 9.93 12.85
N GLY A 68 18.62 10.45 14.04
CA GLY A 68 18.02 11.77 14.21
C GLY A 68 16.51 11.84 14.42
N GLY A 69 15.83 10.69 14.56
CA GLY A 69 14.41 10.64 14.93
C GLY A 69 14.19 10.69 16.45
N THR A 70 13.02 11.19 16.87
CA THR A 70 12.52 11.05 18.25
C THR A 70 11.60 9.83 18.35
N CYS A 71 11.81 9.02 19.38
CA CYS A 71 11.04 7.81 19.65
C CYS A 71 10.37 7.92 21.01
N PHE A 72 9.20 7.30 21.19
CA PHE A 72 8.46 7.33 22.46
C PHE A 72 8.10 5.91 22.90
N ASP A 73 8.22 5.64 24.20
CA ASP A 73 7.76 4.38 24.78
C ASP A 73 6.23 4.30 24.87
N ALA A 74 5.71 3.19 25.39
CA ALA A 74 4.27 2.99 25.56
C ALA A 74 3.61 3.96 26.56
N ALA A 75 4.40 4.65 27.40
CA ALA A 75 3.93 5.67 28.33
C ALA A 75 4.02 7.09 27.73
N GLY A 76 4.56 7.24 26.52
CA GLY A 76 4.76 8.51 25.84
C GLY A 76 6.03 9.26 26.28
N GLU A 77 6.97 8.59 26.95
CA GLU A 77 8.26 9.17 27.32
C GLU A 77 9.26 9.05 26.17
N GLU A 78 10.05 10.10 25.94
CA GLU A 78 11.06 10.12 24.88
C GLU A 78 12.18 9.12 25.18
N ILE A 79 12.47 8.24 24.22
CA ILE A 79 13.53 7.23 24.31
C ILE A 79 14.46 7.31 23.10
N ALA A 80 15.69 6.82 23.26
CA ALA A 80 16.61 6.68 22.14
C ALA A 80 16.07 5.64 21.15
N CYS A 81 15.96 6.02 19.87
CA CYS A 81 15.56 5.10 18.83
C CYS A 81 16.57 3.94 18.70
N ILE A 82 16.05 2.71 18.71
CA ILE A 82 16.83 1.48 18.53
C ILE A 82 16.66 0.89 17.13
N GLY A 83 15.66 1.35 16.37
CA GLY A 83 15.41 0.90 15.01
C GLY A 83 16.46 1.40 14.02
N ALA A 84 16.72 0.57 13.02
CA ALA A 84 17.54 0.95 11.87
C ALA A 84 16.83 2.01 11.02
N ASN A 85 17.62 2.85 10.34
CA ASN A 85 17.13 3.81 9.37
C ASN A 85 16.47 3.08 8.18
N LEU A 86 15.16 3.27 8.01
CA LEU A 86 14.36 2.68 6.94
C LEU A 86 14.43 3.48 5.63
N GLN A 87 14.88 4.74 5.69
CA GLN A 87 15.09 5.60 4.53
C GLN A 87 16.51 5.53 3.97
N SER A 88 17.33 4.61 4.47
CA SER A 88 18.73 4.52 4.05
C SER A 88 18.82 4.26 2.52
N PRO A 89 19.73 4.94 1.80
CA PRO A 89 19.91 4.72 0.37
C PRO A 89 20.19 3.26 0.02
N GLU A 90 20.84 2.52 0.93
CA GLU A 90 21.17 1.11 0.80
C GLU A 90 19.94 0.20 0.81
N LEU A 91 18.79 0.66 1.32
CA LEU A 91 17.52 -0.07 1.32
C LEU A 91 16.56 0.44 0.25
N VAL A 92 16.45 1.77 0.06
CA VAL A 92 15.36 2.36 -0.72
C VAL A 92 15.73 2.62 -2.18
N CYS A 93 16.99 2.95 -2.49
CA CYS A 93 17.39 3.37 -3.83
C CYS A 93 17.64 2.18 -4.78
N GLY A 94 17.17 2.31 -6.03
CA GLY A 94 17.37 1.30 -7.06
C GLY A 94 16.34 0.15 -7.04
N SER A 95 16.35 -0.64 -8.12
CA SER A 95 15.55 -1.88 -8.23
C SER A 95 16.15 -3.03 -7.43
N VAL A 96 17.48 -3.09 -7.36
CA VAL A 96 18.26 -3.98 -6.50
C VAL A 96 19.11 -3.10 -5.57
N PRO A 97 18.61 -2.74 -4.39
CA PRO A 97 19.36 -1.95 -3.42
C PRO A 97 20.51 -2.76 -2.81
N LEU A 98 21.59 -2.10 -2.36
CA LEU A 98 22.79 -2.74 -1.80
C LEU A 98 22.46 -3.74 -0.68
N ARG A 99 21.44 -3.45 0.14
CA ARG A 99 20.97 -4.34 1.20
C ARG A 99 20.59 -5.73 0.71
N LEU A 100 19.98 -5.83 -0.46
CA LEU A 100 19.59 -7.11 -1.07
C LEU A 100 20.82 -7.85 -1.60
N GLU A 101 21.77 -7.15 -2.21
CA GLU A 101 23.01 -7.72 -2.73
C GLU A 101 23.87 -8.33 -1.61
N VAL A 102 24.10 -7.57 -0.54
CA VAL A 102 24.89 -8.02 0.62
C VAL A 102 24.26 -9.22 1.31
N GLN A 103 22.94 -9.35 1.24
CA GLN A 103 22.22 -10.51 1.78
C GLN A 103 21.99 -11.64 0.77
N SER A 104 22.51 -11.52 -0.45
CA SER A 104 22.30 -12.50 -1.52
C SER A 104 20.81 -12.80 -1.76
N TRP A 105 19.94 -11.80 -1.59
CA TRP A 105 18.51 -11.95 -1.81
C TRP A 105 18.19 -11.94 -3.31
N THR A 106 17.55 -13.01 -3.79
CA THR A 106 17.24 -13.19 -5.22
C THR A 106 15.87 -12.66 -5.63
N GLY A 107 15.04 -12.22 -4.68
CA GLY A 107 13.71 -11.67 -4.92
C GLY A 107 13.68 -10.16 -5.13
N THR A 108 12.47 -9.58 -5.14
CA THR A 108 12.29 -8.12 -5.28
C THR A 108 12.52 -7.39 -3.96
N LYS A 109 12.78 -6.07 -4.03
CA LYS A 109 12.82 -5.16 -2.87
C LYS A 109 11.53 -5.23 -2.06
N TYR A 110 10.38 -5.26 -2.73
CA TYR A 110 9.09 -5.44 -2.07
C TYR A 110 9.03 -6.75 -1.28
N ALA A 111 9.37 -7.88 -1.92
CA ALA A 111 9.33 -9.19 -1.26
C ALA A 111 10.29 -9.26 -0.06
N TYR A 112 11.45 -8.59 -0.14
CA TYR A 112 12.39 -8.48 0.97
C TYR A 112 11.81 -7.72 2.17
N ILE A 113 11.22 -6.54 1.92
CA ILE A 113 10.59 -5.72 2.97
C ILE A 113 9.38 -6.45 3.56
N ASN A 114 8.49 -6.95 2.70
CA ASN A 114 7.29 -7.69 3.09
C ASN A 114 7.65 -8.89 3.98
N SER A 115 8.59 -9.74 3.55
CA SER A 115 9.02 -10.90 4.35
C SER A 115 9.70 -10.49 5.67
N THR A 116 10.46 -9.40 5.67
CA THR A 116 11.06 -8.86 6.90
C THR A 116 10.00 -8.38 7.89
N ILE A 117 8.94 -7.72 7.42
CA ILE A 117 7.84 -7.28 8.30
C ILE A 117 7.06 -8.50 8.81
N HIS A 118 6.64 -9.39 7.91
CA HIS A 118 5.91 -10.61 8.28
C HIS A 118 6.64 -11.41 9.37
N SER A 119 7.91 -11.77 9.13
CA SER A 119 8.69 -12.63 10.02
C SER A 119 9.35 -11.88 11.18
N GLY A 120 9.36 -10.55 11.15
CA GLY A 120 10.12 -9.75 12.11
C GLY A 120 11.61 -10.03 12.09
N ARG A 121 12.30 -9.55 13.12
CA ARG A 121 13.68 -9.96 13.45
C ARG A 121 13.79 -10.12 14.96
N PRO A 122 13.22 -11.18 15.57
CA PRO A 122 13.15 -11.30 17.02
C PRO A 122 14.52 -11.27 17.70
N TRP A 123 15.53 -11.84 17.05
CA TRP A 123 16.93 -11.80 17.51
C TRP A 123 17.53 -10.38 17.57
N ALA A 124 16.95 -9.43 16.83
CA ALA A 124 17.34 -8.02 16.80
C ALA A 124 16.36 -7.12 17.57
N GLY A 125 15.38 -7.69 18.27
CA GLY A 125 14.35 -6.94 19.01
C GLY A 125 13.16 -6.46 18.19
N MET A 126 13.07 -6.78 16.89
CA MET A 126 11.89 -6.50 16.07
C MET A 126 10.92 -7.70 16.13
N PRO A 127 9.68 -7.55 16.66
CA PRO A 127 8.74 -8.65 16.79
C PRO A 127 8.23 -9.15 15.42
N THR A 128 7.59 -10.32 15.43
CA THR A 128 6.83 -10.82 14.27
C THR A 128 5.55 -10.00 14.10
N TRP A 129 5.19 -9.67 12.86
CA TRP A 129 3.98 -8.89 12.58
C TRP A 129 2.93 -9.65 11.80
N GLY A 130 3.32 -10.53 10.88
CA GLY A 130 2.36 -11.27 10.06
C GLY A 130 1.63 -12.33 10.86
N GLU A 131 0.33 -12.48 10.64
CA GLU A 131 -0.51 -13.54 11.23
C GLU A 131 0.09 -14.94 11.01
N ASP A 132 0.66 -15.20 9.83
CA ASP A 132 1.34 -16.47 9.49
C ASP A 132 2.57 -16.76 10.38
N PHE A 133 3.12 -15.74 11.04
CA PHE A 133 4.24 -15.81 11.98
C PHE A 133 3.81 -15.51 13.42
N GLY A 134 2.51 -15.56 13.71
CA GLY A 134 1.92 -15.32 15.03
C GLY A 134 1.83 -13.84 15.44
N GLY A 135 1.99 -12.92 14.50
CA GLY A 135 1.82 -11.48 14.71
C GLY A 135 0.37 -11.00 14.50
N PRO A 136 0.08 -9.71 14.76
CA PRO A 136 -1.28 -9.17 14.75
C PRO A 136 -1.76 -8.63 13.38
N LEU A 137 -0.91 -8.57 12.36
CA LEU A 137 -1.21 -7.95 11.06
C LEU A 137 -1.53 -9.00 10.00
N SER A 138 -2.68 -8.82 9.35
CA SER A 138 -3.06 -9.64 8.19
C SER A 138 -2.20 -9.33 6.97
N TYR A 139 -2.21 -10.23 5.98
CA TYR A 139 -1.45 -10.09 4.73
C TYR A 139 -1.70 -8.76 3.99
N ASN A 140 -2.92 -8.22 4.06
CA ASN A 140 -3.26 -6.97 3.36
C ASN A 140 -2.86 -5.69 4.15
N GLN A 141 -2.37 -5.84 5.37
CA GLN A 141 -1.91 -4.72 6.22
C GLN A 141 -0.38 -4.55 6.20
N ILE A 142 0.34 -5.49 5.59
CA ILE A 142 1.79 -5.47 5.41
C ILE A 142 2.11 -5.13 3.95
#